data_AF-A0A453QHR6-F1
#
_entry.id   AF-A0A453QHR6-F1
#
_cell.length_a   1.000
_cell.length_b   1.000
_cell.length_c   1.000
_cell.angle_alpha   90.00
_cell.angle_beta   90.00
_cell.angle_gamma   90.00
#
_symmetry.space_group_name_H-M   'P 1'
#
loop_
_entity.id
_entity.type
_entity.pdbx_description
1 polymer ?
#
loop_
_entity_poly.entity_id
_entity_poly.type
_entity_poly.pdbx_seq_one_letter_code
_entity_poly.pdbx_strand_id
1 'polypeptide(L)'
;GRFLASLSSQSPAINVVTRSMIHGLVACGGEDGAVECFDMRRKSSVGRINTASSSEDVDQEVTSLQFDENQGYLLAVGSSIGKVSIYDIRMSSPLRVKDHMYGSPILNIKWHQTLN
;
A
#
# COMPACT_ATOMS: atom_id res chain seq x y z
N GLY A 1 17.88 -17.75 15.81
CA GLY A 1 16.82 -16.76 15.55
C GLY A 1 15.53 -17.23 16.18
N ARG A 2 14.67 -16.32 16.65
CA ARG A 2 13.36 -16.64 17.23
C ARG A 2 12.31 -15.75 16.55
N PHE A 3 11.13 -16.31 16.28
CA PHE A 3 9.99 -15.52 15.81
C PHE A 3 9.45 -14.64 16.95
N LEU A 4 9.24 -13.37 16.64
CA LEU A 4 8.50 -12.46 17.51
C LEU A 4 6.99 -12.70 17.35
N ALA A 5 6.20 -12.10 18.24
CA ALA A 5 4.74 -12.08 18.07
C ALA A 5 4.37 -11.44 16.72
N SER A 6 3.38 -12.02 16.04
CA SER A 6 2.88 -11.54 14.75
C SER A 6 2.13 -10.21 14.90
N LEU A 7 2.08 -9.45 13.80
CA LEU A 7 1.10 -8.38 13.64
C LEU A 7 -0.20 -9.00 13.15
N SER A 8 -1.33 -8.48 13.63
CA SER A 8 -2.66 -8.90 13.18
C SER A 8 -3.24 -7.84 12.26
N SER A 9 -3.55 -8.21 11.02
CA SER A 9 -4.26 -7.35 10.08
C SER A 9 -5.77 -7.61 10.14
N GLN A 10 -6.54 -6.60 9.78
CA GLN A 10 -7.99 -6.71 9.61
C GLN A 10 -8.39 -7.34 8.27
N SER A 11 -7.48 -7.35 7.28
CA SER A 11 -7.74 -7.97 5.98
C SER A 11 -7.74 -9.50 6.08
N PRO A 12 -8.62 -10.20 5.33
CA PRO A 12 -8.73 -11.66 5.38
C PRO A 12 -7.48 -12.36 4.86
N ALA A 13 -6.83 -11.77 3.85
CA ALA A 13 -5.55 -12.20 3.30
C ALA A 13 -4.70 -10.97 2.94
N ILE A 14 -3.37 -11.17 2.99
CA ILE A 14 -2.37 -10.15 2.65
C ILE A 14 -1.61 -10.59 1.41
N ASN A 15 -1.67 -9.77 0.36
CA ASN A 15 -1.09 -10.04 -0.94
C ASN A 15 0.32 -9.45 -1.08
N VAL A 16 0.56 -8.31 -0.45
CA VAL A 16 1.82 -7.57 -0.58
C VAL A 16 2.17 -6.87 0.73
N VAL A 17 3.47 -6.77 1.01
CA VAL A 17 4.02 -6.03 2.15
C VAL A 17 5.19 -5.17 1.69
N THR A 18 5.36 -4.01 2.30
CA THR A 18 6.51 -3.14 2.09
C THR A 18 6.89 -2.43 3.39
N ARG A 19 8.14 -1.97 3.48
CA ARG A 19 8.65 -1.24 4.64
C ARG A 19 9.31 0.05 4.18
N SER A 20 8.95 1.16 4.81
CA SER A 20 9.65 2.41 4.61
C SER A 20 11.07 2.32 5.17
N MET A 21 12.06 2.65 4.35
CA MET A 21 13.46 2.68 4.76
C MET A 21 13.80 3.93 5.60
N ILE A 22 12.93 4.95 5.62
CA ILE A 22 13.16 6.20 6.35
C ILE A 22 12.65 6.13 7.78
N HIS A 23 11.37 5.77 7.98
CA HIS A 23 10.74 5.77 9.31
C HIS A 23 10.35 4.37 9.80
N GLY A 24 10.53 3.33 8.98
CA GLY A 24 10.34 1.94 9.40
C GLY A 24 8.88 1.50 9.53
N LEU A 25 7.90 2.29 9.09
CA LEU A 25 6.51 1.83 9.00
C LEU A 25 6.44 0.67 8.01
N VAL A 26 5.63 -0.33 8.36
CA VAL A 26 5.29 -1.45 7.48
C VAL A 26 3.91 -1.18 6.92
N ALA A 27 3.74 -1.29 5.61
CA ALA A 27 2.44 -1.26 4.96
C ALA A 27 2.17 -2.63 4.33
N CYS A 28 0.92 -3.08 4.41
CA CYS A 28 0.46 -4.27 3.70
C CYS A 28 -0.79 -3.96 2.87
N GLY A 29 -0.94 -4.71 1.78
CA GLY A 29 -2.07 -4.66 0.88
C GLY A 29 -2.87 -5.94 0.98
N GLY A 30 -4.17 -5.82 1.22
CA GLY A 30 -5.09 -6.94 1.39
C GLY A 30 -5.85 -7.32 0.12
N GLU A 31 -6.43 -8.52 0.16
CA GLU A 31 -7.41 -9.01 -0.82
C GLU A 31 -8.73 -8.22 -0.78
N ASP A 32 -9.00 -7.50 0.30
CA ASP A 32 -10.16 -6.63 0.48
C ASP A 32 -9.96 -5.19 -0.02
N GLY A 33 -8.97 -4.97 -0.89
CA GLY A 33 -8.66 -3.66 -1.49
C GLY A 33 -8.11 -2.64 -0.48
N ALA A 34 -7.70 -3.08 0.69
CA ALA A 34 -7.24 -2.20 1.75
C ALA A 34 -5.72 -2.12 1.84
N VAL A 35 -5.28 -0.95 2.28
CA VAL A 35 -3.91 -0.75 2.75
C VAL A 35 -3.94 -0.53 4.25
N GLU A 36 -3.16 -1.31 4.98
CA GLU A 36 -3.00 -1.19 6.43
C GLU A 36 -1.53 -0.91 6.77
N CYS A 37 -1.31 0.05 7.66
CA CYS A 37 0.02 0.48 8.09
C CYS A 37 0.24 0.13 9.56
N PHE A 38 1.45 -0.30 9.90
CA PHE A 38 1.85 -0.71 11.24
C PHE A 38 3.13 0.01 11.68
N ASP A 39 3.13 0.48 12.93
CA ASP A 39 4.36 0.90 13.63
C ASP A 39 4.86 -0.25 14.50
N MET A 40 6.02 -0.82 14.14
CA MET A 40 6.61 -1.97 14.84
C MET A 40 6.93 -1.70 16.31
N ARG A 41 7.04 -0.43 16.72
CA ARG A 41 7.24 -0.05 18.12
C ARG A 41 5.94 -0.15 18.93
N ARG A 42 4.80 0.11 18.29
CA ARG A 42 3.46 -0.02 18.87
C ARG A 42 2.90 -1.43 18.72
N LYS A 43 3.43 -2.21 17.76
CA LYS A 43 2.99 -3.58 17.42
C LYS A 43 1.50 -3.66 17.09
N SER A 44 0.96 -2.58 16.55
CA SER A 44 -0.45 -2.44 16.21
C SER A 44 -0.61 -1.65 14.92
N SER A 45 -1.79 -1.80 14.31
CA SER A 45 -2.21 -0.99 13.18
C SER A 45 -2.29 0.48 13.60
N VAL A 46 -1.75 1.36 12.77
CA VAL A 46 -1.76 2.82 12.97
C VAL A 46 -2.65 3.54 11.97
N GLY A 47 -3.11 2.84 10.93
CA GLY A 47 -4.02 3.39 9.93
C GLY A 47 -4.39 2.34 8.90
N ARG A 48 -5.64 2.39 8.46
CA ARG A 48 -6.16 1.52 7.41
C ARG A 48 -7.03 2.35 6.48
N ILE A 49 -6.80 2.23 5.18
CA ILE A 49 -7.57 2.92 4.15
C ILE A 49 -8.14 1.92 3.15
N ASN A 50 -9.34 2.20 2.65
CA ASN A 50 -9.89 1.49 1.49
C ASN A 50 -9.45 2.23 0.23
N THR A 51 -8.90 1.51 -0.75
CA THR A 51 -8.37 2.11 -1.99
C THR A 51 -9.39 2.19 -3.12
N ALA A 52 -10.60 1.63 -2.93
CA ALA A 52 -11.73 1.77 -3.83
C ALA A 52 -12.07 3.25 -4.05
N SER A 53 -11.98 3.70 -5.31
CA SER A 53 -12.28 5.08 -5.68
C SER A 53 -13.71 5.25 -6.18
N SER A 54 -14.35 4.15 -6.60
CA SER A 54 -15.76 4.09 -7.00
C SER A 54 -16.43 2.81 -6.49
N SER A 55 -17.76 2.73 -6.62
CA SER A 55 -18.53 1.52 -6.33
C SER A 55 -18.21 0.34 -7.25
N GLU A 56 -17.55 0.58 -8.39
CA GLU A 56 -17.11 -0.46 -9.31
C GLU A 56 -15.80 -1.11 -8.87
N ASP A 57 -15.08 -0.47 -7.93
CA ASP A 57 -13.78 -0.92 -7.43
C ASP A 57 -13.88 -1.78 -6.16
N VAL A 58 -15.10 -2.15 -5.74
CA VAL A 58 -15.36 -2.76 -4.42
C VAL A 58 -14.63 -4.09 -4.23
N ASP A 59 -14.46 -4.86 -5.31
CA ASP A 59 -13.80 -6.17 -5.29
C ASP A 59 -12.35 -6.11 -5.77
N GLN A 60 -11.74 -4.91 -5.85
CA GLN A 60 -10.33 -4.81 -6.21
C GLN A 60 -9.43 -5.27 -5.05
N GLU A 61 -8.28 -5.84 -5.39
CA GLU A 61 -7.25 -6.23 -4.44
C GLU A 61 -6.06 -5.27 -4.55
N VAL A 62 -5.27 -5.15 -3.48
CA VAL A 62 -3.98 -4.47 -3.55
C VAL A 62 -2.89 -5.48 -3.93
N THR A 63 -2.25 -5.27 -5.08
CA THR A 63 -1.28 -6.22 -5.65
C THR A 63 0.15 -5.70 -5.62
N SER A 64 0.36 -4.39 -5.47
CA SER A 64 1.70 -3.81 -5.33
C SER A 64 1.72 -2.59 -4.42
N LEU A 65 2.80 -2.44 -3.65
CA LEU A 65 3.02 -1.34 -2.72
C LEU A 65 4.49 -0.91 -2.74
N GLN A 66 4.74 0.40 -2.73
CA GLN A 66 6.10 0.92 -2.60
C GLN A 66 6.08 2.31 -1.96
N PHE A 67 6.74 2.45 -0.81
CA PHE A 67 7.08 3.75 -0.24
C PHE A 67 8.07 4.48 -1.13
N ASP A 68 7.92 5.80 -1.23
CA ASP A 68 8.97 6.64 -1.78
C ASP A 68 10.21 6.55 -0.90
N GLU A 69 11.34 6.18 -1.50
CA GLU A 69 12.57 5.88 -0.78
C GLU A 69 13.33 7.15 -0.36
N ASN A 70 13.03 8.30 -0.99
CA ASN A 70 13.73 9.55 -0.76
C ASN A 70 13.06 10.41 0.33
N GLN A 71 11.74 10.54 0.30
CA GLN A 71 10.98 11.38 1.21
C GLN A 71 10.14 10.59 2.23
N GLY A 72 9.75 9.35 1.90
CA GLY A 72 9.07 8.43 2.82
C GLY A 72 7.60 8.73 3.10
N TYR A 73 7.10 9.93 2.79
CA TYR A 73 5.70 10.29 3.05
C TYR A 73 4.74 9.91 1.92
N LEU A 74 5.25 9.50 0.76
CA LEU A 74 4.43 8.99 -0.34
C LEU A 74 4.40 7.46 -0.35
N LEU A 75 3.22 6.91 -0.60
CA LEU A 75 3.00 5.49 -0.81
C LEU A 75 2.30 5.30 -2.15
N ALA A 76 2.92 4.53 -3.04
CA ALA A 76 2.29 4.10 -4.27
C ALA A 76 1.59 2.75 -4.05
N VAL A 77 0.37 2.64 -4.58
CA VAL A 77 -0.51 1.47 -4.45
C VAL A 77 -0.98 1.07 -5.84
N GLY A 78 -0.79 -0.20 -6.20
CA GLY A 78 -1.31 -0.78 -7.43
C GLY A 78 -2.36 -1.83 -7.13
N SER A 79 -3.40 -1.87 -7.95
CA SER A 79 -4.53 -2.78 -7.76
C SER A 79 -4.63 -3.89 -8.82
N SER A 80 -5.45 -4.90 -8.52
CA SER A 80 -5.76 -6.01 -9.43
C SER A 80 -6.48 -5.56 -10.71
N ILE A 81 -7.12 -4.40 -10.69
CA ILE A 81 -7.88 -3.84 -11.84
C ILE A 81 -7.06 -2.86 -12.68
N GLY A 82 -5.75 -2.71 -12.43
CA GLY A 82 -4.87 -1.87 -13.25
C GLY A 82 -4.86 -0.39 -12.89
N LYS A 83 -5.30 -0.03 -11.68
CA LYS A 83 -5.20 1.34 -11.16
C LYS A 83 -3.96 1.49 -10.29
N VAL A 84 -3.28 2.63 -10.45
CA VAL A 84 -2.18 3.08 -9.59
C VAL A 84 -2.64 4.33 -8.85
N SER A 85 -2.58 4.29 -7.53
CA SER A 85 -2.91 5.40 -6.65
C SER A 85 -1.71 5.84 -5.84
N ILE A 86 -1.48 7.15 -5.76
CA ILE A 86 -0.43 7.74 -4.92
C ILE A 86 -1.09 8.38 -3.72
N TYR A 87 -0.68 7.95 -2.53
CA TYR A 87 -1.13 8.48 -1.25
C TYR A 87 -0.02 9.26 -0.57
N ASP A 88 -0.41 10.31 0.14
CA ASP A 88 0.38 10.81 1.26
C ASP A 88 -0.03 10.03 2.51
N ILE A 89 0.93 9.52 3.29
CA ILE A 89 0.66 8.68 4.48
C ILE A 89 -0.12 9.40 5.59
N ARG A 90 -0.29 10.71 5.48
CA ARG A 90 -1.05 11.55 6.41
C ARG A 90 -2.48 11.79 5.95
N MET A 91 -2.84 11.34 4.74
CA MET A 91 -4.13 11.58 4.12
C MET A 91 -4.86 10.27 3.84
N SER A 92 -6.18 10.29 3.98
CA SER A 92 -7.04 9.14 3.67
C SER A 92 -7.43 9.05 2.19
N SER A 93 -7.23 10.13 1.43
CA SER A 93 -7.60 10.23 0.01
C SER A 93 -6.34 10.25 -0.86
N PRO A 94 -6.38 9.67 -2.08
CA PRO A 94 -5.24 9.66 -2.97
C PRO A 94 -4.94 11.07 -3.49
N LEU A 95 -3.65 11.39 -3.62
CA LEU A 95 -3.16 12.59 -4.32
C LEU A 95 -3.38 12.47 -5.83
N ARG A 96 -3.18 11.27 -6.37
CA ARG A 96 -3.31 10.95 -7.80
C ARG A 96 -3.82 9.52 -7.97
N VAL A 97 -4.64 9.32 -8.99
CA VAL A 97 -5.07 8.01 -9.47
C VAL A 97 -4.82 7.96 -10.97
N LYS A 98 -4.20 6.88 -11.43
CA LYS A 98 -3.94 6.60 -12.84
C LYS A 98 -4.45 5.22 -13.18
N ASP A 99 -5.38 5.16 -14.11
CA ASP A 99 -5.90 3.90 -14.65
C ASP A 99 -5.15 3.55 -15.96
N HIS A 100 -4.73 2.29 -16.07
CA HIS A 100 -4.09 1.72 -17.25
C HIS A 100 -5.12 1.24 -18.31
N MET A 101 -6.40 1.14 -17.96
CA MET A 101 -7.53 0.79 -18.84
C MET A 101 -7.51 -0.63 -19.42
N TYR A 102 -6.56 -1.47 -19.02
CA TYR A 102 -6.47 -2.88 -19.46
C TYR A 102 -7.12 -3.87 -18.48
N GLY A 103 -7.62 -3.41 -17.33
CA GLY A 103 -8.23 -4.25 -16.30
C GLY A 103 -7.30 -5.35 -15.74
N SER A 104 -5.99 -5.20 -15.95
CA SER A 104 -4.98 -6.20 -15.57
C SER A 104 -4.20 -5.75 -14.33
N PRO A 105 -3.78 -6.67 -13.44
CA PRO A 105 -3.12 -6.31 -12.19
C PRO A 105 -1.83 -5.50 -12.37
N ILE A 106 -1.63 -4.52 -11.48
CA ILE A 106 -0.33 -3.87 -11.35
C ILE A 106 0.62 -4.79 -10.58
N LEU A 107 1.60 -5.34 -11.28
CA LEU A 107 2.53 -6.33 -10.73
C LEU A 107 3.67 -5.71 -9.91
N ASN A 108 4.10 -4.49 -10.23
CA ASN A 108 5.20 -3.83 -9.55
C ASN A 108 5.14 -2.31 -9.72
N ILE A 109 5.63 -1.58 -8.71
CA ILE A 109 5.77 -0.13 -8.74
C ILE A 109 7.14 0.24 -8.20
N LYS A 110 7.84 1.14 -8.90
CA LYS A 110 9.12 1.70 -8.47
C LYS A 110 9.10 3.22 -8.61
N TRP A 111 9.63 3.89 -7.61
CA TRP A 111 9.88 5.32 -7.68
C TRP A 111 11.13 5.57 -8.51
N HIS A 112 11.03 6.46 -9.48
CA HIS A 112 12.18 6.85 -10.27
C HIS A 112 13.17 7.62 -9.39
N GLN A 113 14.41 7.14 -9.33
CA GLN A 113 15.51 7.81 -8.66
C GLN A 113 16.39 8.46 -9.72
N THR A 114 16.38 9.78 -9.78
CA THR A 114 17.36 10.50 -10.61
C THR A 114 18.67 10.53 -9.84
N LEU A 115 19.75 9.99 -10.41
CA LEU A 115 21.10 10.25 -9.95
C LEU A 115 21.41 11.70 -10.29
N ASN A 116 21.51 12.56 -9.27
CA ASN A 116 22.17 13.86 -9.43
C ASN A 116 23.68 13.67 -9.39
#